data_AF-A0A376THS5-F1
#
_entry.id   AF-A0A376THS5-F1
#
_cell.length_a   1.000
_cell.length_b   1.000
_cell.length_c   1.000
_cell.angle_alpha   90.00
_cell.angle_beta   90.00
_cell.angle_gamma   90.00
#
_symmetry.space_group_name_H-M   'P 1'
#
loop_
_entity.id
_entity.type
_entity.pdbx_description
1 polymer ?
#
loop_
_entity_poly.entity_id
_entity_poly.type
_entity_poly.pdbx_seq_one_letter_code
_entity_poly.pdbx_strand_id
1 'polypeptide(L)'
;MLNQELELSLNMAFARAREHRHEFMTVEHLLLALLSNPSAREALEACSVDLVALRQELEAFIEQTTPVLPASEEERDHTADAEFSACTATCGLPCPILRSQ
;
A
#
# COMPACT_ATOMS: atom_id res chain seq x y z
N MET A 1 -4.17 17.12 5.42
CA MET A 1 -4.27 16.72 4.01
C MET A 1 -2.89 16.29 3.55
N LEU A 2 -2.80 15.23 2.76
CA LEU A 2 -1.55 14.82 2.12
C LEU A 2 -1.17 15.89 1.08
N ASN A 3 0.12 16.13 0.89
CA ASN A 3 0.56 17.02 -0.20
C ASN A 3 0.45 16.28 -1.54
N GLN A 4 0.36 17.04 -2.63
CA GLN A 4 0.19 16.49 -3.98
C GLN A 4 1.34 15.54 -4.38
N GLU A 5 2.56 15.80 -3.91
CA GLU A 5 3.72 14.97 -4.22
C GLU A 5 3.66 13.59 -3.55
N LEU A 6 3.15 13.52 -2.31
CA LEU A 6 2.95 12.25 -1.61
C LEU A 6 1.78 11.47 -2.22
N GLU A 7 0.71 12.16 -2.63
CA GLU A 7 -0.41 11.53 -3.34
C GLU A 7 0.05 10.90 -4.67
N LEU A 8 0.90 11.60 -5.42
CA LEU A 8 1.52 11.06 -6.63
C LEU A 8 2.38 9.82 -6.32
N SER A 9 3.18 9.87 -5.25
CA SER A 9 4.05 8.77 -4.83
C SER A 9 3.24 7.53 -4.44
N LEU A 10 2.12 7.73 -3.73
CA LEU A 10 1.18 6.67 -3.37
C LEU A 10 0.54 6.03 -4.59
N ASN A 11 0.06 6.85 -5.54
CA ASN A 11 -0.53 6.35 -6.78
C ASN A 11 0.48 5.52 -7.60
N MET A 12 1.74 5.93 -7.63
CA MET A 12 2.81 5.15 -8.27
C MET A 12 3.06 3.82 -7.54
N ALA A 13 3.08 3.80 -6.21
CA ALA A 13 3.23 2.58 -5.43
C ALA A 13 2.09 1.59 -5.70
N PHE A 14 0.85 2.07 -5.72
CA PHE A 14 -0.34 1.27 -6.04
C PHE A 14 -0.30 0.72 -7.47
N ALA A 15 0.00 1.57 -8.45
CA ALA A 15 0.09 1.15 -9.84
C ALA A 15 1.14 0.04 -10.01
N ARG A 16 2.30 0.18 -9.37
CA ARG A 16 3.38 -0.81 -9.43
C ARG A 16 2.97 -2.14 -8.80
N ALA A 17 2.34 -2.12 -7.63
CA ALA A 17 1.84 -3.34 -6.98
C ALA A 17 0.80 -4.07 -7.86
N ARG A 18 -0.11 -3.33 -8.51
CA ARG A 18 -1.09 -3.91 -9.45
C ARG A 18 -0.45 -4.49 -10.70
N GLU A 19 0.52 -3.79 -11.28
CA GLU A 19 1.26 -4.27 -12.46
C GLU A 19 1.95 -5.61 -12.20
N HIS A 20 2.49 -5.79 -10.99
CA HIS A 20 3.14 -7.04 -10.56
C HIS A 20 2.14 -8.05 -9.95
N ARG A 21 0.85 -7.70 -9.94
CA ARG A 21 -0.25 -8.50 -9.36
C ARG A 21 0.05 -8.95 -7.93
N HIS A 22 0.73 -8.10 -7.17
CA HIS A 22 0.96 -8.32 -5.75
C HIS A 22 -0.37 -8.34 -5.02
N GLU A 23 -0.56 -9.28 -4.10
CA GLU A 23 -1.81 -9.40 -3.34
C GLU A 23 -2.02 -8.21 -2.39
N PHE A 24 -0.93 -7.62 -1.92
CA PHE A 24 -0.94 -6.48 -1.01
C PHE A 24 0.05 -5.41 -1.44
N MET A 25 -0.33 -4.14 -1.24
CA MET A 25 0.62 -3.05 -1.21
C MET A 25 1.19 -2.94 0.20
N THR A 26 2.51 -3.09 0.31
CA THR A 26 3.22 -3.07 1.59
C THR A 26 3.92 -1.73 1.84
N VAL A 27 4.53 -1.56 3.02
CA VAL A 27 5.27 -0.33 3.36
C VAL A 27 6.56 -0.21 2.52
N GLU A 28 7.12 -1.34 2.08
CA GLU A 28 8.29 -1.39 1.22
C GLU A 28 8.00 -0.79 -0.16
N HIS A 29 6.79 -1.01 -0.70
CA HIS A 29 6.34 -0.38 -1.95
C HIS A 29 6.27 1.14 -1.80
N LEU A 30 5.74 1.61 -0.67
CA LEU A 30 5.68 3.02 -0.36
C LEU A 30 7.09 3.62 -0.24
N LEU A 31 7.99 2.96 0.49
CA LEU A 31 9.37 3.41 0.61
C LEU A 31 10.07 3.47 -0.75
N LEU A 32 9.87 2.48 -1.61
CA LEU A 32 10.39 2.45 -2.98
C LEU A 32 9.87 3.63 -3.82
N ALA A 33 8.58 3.98 -3.70
CA ALA A 33 8.02 5.16 -4.37
C ALA A 33 8.58 6.47 -3.80
N LEU A 34 8.81 6.54 -2.48
CA LEU A 34 9.41 7.70 -1.82
C LEU A 34 10.86 7.95 -2.27
N LEU A 35 11.60 6.95 -2.73
CA LEU A 35 12.93 7.17 -3.33
C LEU A 35 12.89 8.10 -4.57
N SER A 36 11.72 8.25 -5.19
CA SER A 36 11.51 9.14 -6.34
C SER A 36 10.84 10.46 -5.94
N ASN A 37 10.42 10.61 -4.67
CA ASN A 37 9.85 11.84 -4.15
C ASN A 37 10.98 12.83 -3.82
N PRO A 38 10.96 14.08 -4.35
CA PRO A 38 12.05 15.05 -4.14
C PRO A 38 12.37 15.33 -2.67
N SER A 39 11.33 15.50 -1.83
CA SER A 39 11.50 15.82 -0.41
C SER A 39 12.07 14.64 0.38
N ALA A 40 11.57 13.42 0.14
CA ALA A 40 12.10 12.23 0.80
C ALA A 40 13.52 11.90 0.31
N ARG A 41 13.80 12.09 -0.97
CA ARG A 41 15.12 11.89 -1.55
C ARG A 41 16.16 12.82 -0.93
N GLU A 42 15.85 14.11 -0.79
CA GLU A 42 16.73 15.09 -0.14
C GLU A 42 17.07 14.68 1.30
N ALA A 43 16.07 14.20 2.05
CA ALA A 43 16.29 13.70 3.41
C ALA A 43 17.20 12.45 3.46
N LEU A 44 17.02 11.51 2.52
CA LEU A 44 17.85 10.30 2.44
C LEU A 44 19.29 10.61 1.99
N GLU A 45 19.46 11.54 1.04
CA GLU A 45 20.76 12.04 0.61
C GLU A 45 21.49 12.75 1.76
N ALA A 46 20.78 13.54 2.57
CA ALA A 46 21.33 14.15 3.78
C ALA A 46 21.79 13.12 4.83
N CYS A 47 21.17 11.94 4.85
CA CYS A 47 21.60 10.81 5.68
C CYS A 47 22.72 9.96 5.03
N SER A 48 23.26 10.37 3.88
CA SER A 48 24.30 9.63 3.13
C SER A 48 23.89 8.21 2.76
N VAL A 49 22.60 8.00 2.47
CA VAL A 49 22.06 6.71 2.03
C VAL A 49 22.39 6.48 0.56
N ASP A 50 22.89 5.28 0.23
CA ASP A 50 23.02 4.86 -1.18
C ASP A 50 21.63 4.48 -1.73
N LEU A 51 21.02 5.42 -2.45
CA LEU A 51 19.69 5.25 -3.03
C LEU A 51 19.64 4.16 -4.10
N VAL A 52 20.75 3.86 -4.77
CA VAL A 52 20.81 2.84 -5.82
C VAL A 52 20.82 1.46 -5.17
N ALA A 53 21.66 1.26 -4.17
CA ALA A 53 21.70 0.03 -3.40
C ALA A 53 20.35 -0.22 -2.69
N LEU A 54 19.82 0.79 -1.99
CA LEU A 54 18.54 0.69 -1.28
C LEU A 54 17.38 0.33 -2.23
N ARG A 55 17.35 0.92 -3.43
CA ARG A 55 16.34 0.58 -4.44
C ARG A 55 16.41 -0.89 -4.83
N GLN A 56 17.60 -1.40 -5.14
CA GLN A 56 17.80 -2.79 -5.56
C GLN A 56 17.40 -3.76 -4.46
N GLU A 57 17.76 -3.47 -3.20
CA GLU A 57 17.39 -4.28 -2.05
C GLU A 57 15.86 -4.31 -1.84
N LEU A 58 15.20 -3.15 -1.93
CA LEU A 58 13.74 -3.07 -1.79
C LEU A 58 13.01 -3.81 -2.91
N GLU A 59 13.44 -3.64 -4.16
CA GLU A 59 12.87 -4.36 -5.30
C GLU A 59 13.04 -5.87 -5.13
N ALA A 60 14.24 -6.32 -4.77
CA ALA A 60 14.50 -7.74 -4.53
C ALA A 60 13.68 -8.29 -3.35
N PHE A 61 13.52 -7.52 -2.28
CA PHE A 61 12.74 -7.93 -1.10
C PHE A 61 11.26 -8.03 -1.42
N ILE A 62 10.69 -7.05 -2.12
CA ILE A 62 9.29 -7.04 -2.54
C ILE A 62 8.98 -8.29 -3.37
N GLU A 63 9.79 -8.58 -4.39
CA GLU A 63 9.59 -9.73 -5.28
C GLU A 63 9.71 -11.08 -4.55
N GLN A 64 10.54 -11.17 -3.50
CA GLN A 64 10.74 -12.40 -2.74
C GLN A 64 9.68 -12.65 -1.67
N THR A 65 9.10 -11.57 -1.12
CA THR A 65 8.25 -11.65 0.08
C THR A 65 6.78 -11.37 -0.20
N THR A 66 6.45 -10.77 -1.35
CA THR A 66 5.09 -10.40 -1.68
C THR A 66 4.42 -11.51 -2.50
N PRO A 67 3.37 -12.16 -2.00
CA PRO A 67 2.62 -13.14 -2.76
C PRO A 67 1.99 -12.50 -4.01
N VAL A 68 2.03 -13.22 -5.13
CA VAL A 68 1.40 -12.81 -6.38
C VAL A 68 0.07 -13.53 -6.53
N LEU A 69 -0.96 -12.80 -6.96
CA LEU A 69 -2.28 -13.36 -7.21
C LEU A 69 -2.23 -14.40 -8.34
N PRO A 70 -2.80 -15.61 -8.16
CA PRO A 70 -2.89 -16.60 -9.21
C PRO A 70 -3.72 -16.07 -10.39
N ALA A 71 -3.40 -16.49 -11.62
CA ALA A 71 -4.06 -16.00 -12.84
C ALA A 71 -5.57 -16.31 -12.91
N SER A 72 -6.08 -17.21 -12.08
CA SER A 72 -7.49 -17.63 -12.00
C SER A 72 -8.35 -16.77 -11.08
N GLU A 73 -7.75 -15.88 -10.28
CA GLU A 73 -8.48 -14.90 -9.48
C GLU A 73 -8.39 -13.55 -10.21
N GLU A 74 -9.41 -13.28 -11.04
CA GLU A 74 -9.60 -11.97 -11.64
C GLU A 74 -10.09 -10.98 -10.57
N GLU A 75 -9.31 -9.91 -10.38
CA GLU A 75 -9.73 -8.64 -9.79
C GLU A 75 -10.22 -8.69 -8.33
N ARG A 76 -9.33 -9.03 -7.38
CA ARG A 76 -9.39 -8.34 -6.08
C ARG A 76 -8.70 -7.00 -6.27
N ASP A 77 -9.48 -5.96 -6.52
CA ASP A 77 -8.98 -4.59 -6.49
C ASP A 77 -8.33 -4.36 -5.11
N HIS A 78 -7.21 -3.63 -5.05
CA HIS A 78 -6.75 -3.07 -3.77
C HIS A 78 -7.66 -1.92 -3.36
N THR A 79 -8.97 -2.14 -3.41
CA THR A 79 -9.87 -1.26 -2.71
C THR A 79 -9.52 -1.40 -1.24
N ALA A 80 -9.12 -0.29 -0.63
CA ALA A 80 -9.17 -0.12 0.82
C ALA A 80 -10.66 -0.16 1.23
N ASP A 81 -11.30 -1.30 1.02
CA ASP A 81 -12.64 -1.55 1.49
C ASP A 81 -12.50 -1.82 2.98
N ALA A 82 -12.90 -0.79 3.72
CA ALA A 82 -13.17 -0.84 5.12
C ALA A 82 -14.08 -2.04 5.44
N GLU A 83 -13.51 -3.18 5.80
CA GLU A 83 -14.23 -4.20 6.53
C GLU A 83 -14.29 -3.84 8.02
N PHE A 84 -15.03 -2.76 8.30
CA PHE A 84 -15.87 -2.67 9.51
C PHE A 84 -17.16 -3.51 9.31
N SER A 85 -17.08 -4.62 8.57
CA SER A 85 -18.17 -5.55 8.28
C SER A 85 -17.97 -6.88 9.03
N ALA A 86 -17.39 -6.82 10.23
CA ALA A 86 -17.29 -7.95 11.15
C ALA A 86 -18.12 -7.77 12.43
N CYS A 87 -19.00 -6.75 12.51
CA CYS A 87 -19.94 -6.62 13.62
C CYS A 87 -21.19 -7.51 13.46
N THR A 88 -21.48 -8.02 12.25
CA THR A 88 -22.73 -8.74 11.96
C THR A 88 -22.68 -10.25 12.23
N ALA A 89 -21.53 -10.85 12.53
CA ALA A 89 -21.42 -12.31 12.63
C ALA A 89 -21.35 -12.91 14.05
N THR A 90 -21.16 -12.11 15.11
CA THR A 90 -20.91 -12.69 16.46
C THR A 90 -21.89 -12.26 17.55
N CYS A 91 -22.73 -11.25 17.32
CA CYS A 91 -23.75 -10.85 18.29
C CYS A 91 -25.14 -11.09 17.71
N GLY A 92 -25.69 -12.27 17.95
CA GLY A 92 -27.08 -12.65 17.62
C GLY A 92 -28.12 -11.88 18.46
N LEU A 93 -28.02 -10.55 18.52
CA LEU A 93 -28.95 -9.67 19.21
C LEU A 93 -29.25 -8.45 18.32
N PRO A 94 -30.52 -7.98 18.28
CA PRO A 94 -30.87 -6.77 17.55
C PRO A 94 -30.30 -5.57 18.30
N CYS A 95 -29.22 -4.96 17.80
CA CYS A 95 -28.65 -3.77 18.43
C CYS A 95 -29.55 -2.54 18.14
N PRO A 96 -30.11 -1.87 19.16
CA PRO A 96 -31.18 -0.87 19.00
C PRO A 96 -30.66 0.57 18.86
N ILE A 97 -29.49 0.79 18.25
CA ILE A 97 -28.87 2.13 18.20
C ILE A 97 -28.58 2.55 16.75
N LEU A 98 -29.66 2.82 16.02
CA LEU A 98 -29.64 3.86 14.99
C LEU A 98 -30.98 4.61 15.03
N ARG A 99 -31.14 5.40 16.09
CA ARG A 99 -32.07 6.54 16.14
C ARG A 99 -31.28 7.80 15.77
N SER A 100 -31.84 8.59 14.85
CA SER A 100 -31.44 9.94 14.40
C SER A 100 -30.08 10.02 13.70
N GLN A 101 -29.96 10.33 12.41
CA GLN A 101 -30.84 11.00 11.44
C GLN A 101 -30.62 10.39 10.05
#